data_AF-A0AAD7NMR7-F1
#
_entry.id   AF-A0AAD7NMR7-F1
#
_cell.length_a   1.000
_cell.length_b   1.000
_cell.length_c   1.000
_cell.angle_alpha   90.00
_cell.angle_beta   90.00
_cell.angle_gamma   90.00
#
_symmetry.space_group_name_H-M   'P 1'
#
loop_
_entity.id
_entity.type
_entity.pdbx_description
1 polymer ?
#
loop_
_entity_poly.entity_id
_entity_poly.type
_entity_poly.pdbx_seq_one_letter_code
_entity_poly.pdbx_strand_id
1 'polypeptide(L)'
;MPSITFAYYCSGHGYGHATRVSALASHLLRLPEPDRPAVYIVSSAPKHVFADSILLGARYRNANIDPVIVQPLAYRVDRQRSVAVLKSFLEKKDAILEAEVEWLREIIHADCVLSDAAFLGCLAANAARIPSILVTNFTFDSVYSYLSTTLIDTPASLKDTAHSHFEALVPDIPVPLAELAPLVEHIHAGYRCADLLLRLPGYIPIPSFATTPPLPSSEWVDPLTNRFRADIFASLDNPPTAFTLYPPIQYHGALRKKSLPRQIIPIPLLVRSPSPSVYSPIGRSQFLQSIGIPPHHHNPDSTKILIVSFGGQVFRRPSRSGSPTPSRRISRELSPVRRPVSPPNFRTARGILPSPPSSAKSSGFPHLQIPPGPPSPSEHDVFKAPRLATTSHLWIPGAPPAVKPLPTPISPTRSPTLELQTKTIPPTPDQSGSTYDRAYFDFEREEEEDSSPKLEDLPRLLPDSSWIAIVCGVSKEQWNLDADGGESDLPEGFFVAPRDVYMPNLTAVGDVLLGKLGYGTVAECVDSSTPFVYVSRPLFIEEHGLRRLLDHDGTGVELSRDSYEAGDWAGAIETACMQGQGAKEAKRKDDAAGVGQKREEEGERLARMIIRWTEKRGSGDCA
;
A
#
# COMPACT_ATOMS: atom_id res chain seq x y z
N MET A 1 -4.71 -34.72 24.07
CA MET A 1 -3.81 -33.88 23.24
C MET A 1 -4.56 -33.57 21.95
N PRO A 2 -4.29 -32.45 21.27
CA PRO A 2 -4.89 -32.18 19.96
C PRO A 2 -4.53 -33.31 18.98
N SER A 3 -5.42 -33.57 18.02
CA SER A 3 -5.30 -34.66 17.05
C SER A 3 -4.27 -34.40 15.95
N ILE A 4 -4.06 -33.11 15.62
CA ILE A 4 -3.18 -32.65 14.53
C ILE A 4 -2.41 -31.40 14.99
N THR A 5 -1.16 -31.26 14.58
CA THR A 5 -0.33 -30.06 14.76
C THR A 5 0.03 -29.43 13.41
N PHE A 6 -0.44 -28.19 13.18
CA PHE A 6 -0.05 -27.37 12.04
C PHE A 6 1.05 -26.37 12.40
N ALA A 7 2.05 -26.25 11.52
CA ALA A 7 2.89 -25.06 11.44
C ALA A 7 2.41 -24.20 10.27
N TYR A 8 1.99 -22.95 10.55
CA TYR A 8 1.47 -22.00 9.57
C TYR A 8 2.49 -20.88 9.34
N TYR A 9 3.25 -20.97 8.25
CA TYR A 9 4.20 -19.95 7.83
C TYR A 9 3.46 -18.80 7.15
N CYS A 10 3.82 -17.57 7.47
CA CYS A 10 3.15 -16.38 6.98
C CYS A 10 4.19 -15.30 6.62
N SER A 11 4.16 -14.86 5.36
CA SER A 11 5.05 -13.79 4.87
C SER A 11 5.01 -12.55 5.76
N GLY A 12 6.18 -11.97 6.03
CA GLY A 12 6.32 -10.70 6.73
C GLY A 12 5.92 -9.46 5.92
N HIS A 13 5.63 -9.62 4.63
CA HIS A 13 5.46 -8.52 3.67
C HIS A 13 4.09 -7.82 3.79
N GLY A 14 3.93 -7.07 4.88
CA GLY A 14 2.72 -6.29 5.16
C GLY A 14 1.58 -7.11 5.74
N TYR A 15 0.63 -6.43 6.39
CA TYR A 15 -0.33 -7.08 7.28
C TYR A 15 -1.42 -7.90 6.57
N GLY A 16 -1.56 -7.79 5.24
CA GLY A 16 -2.58 -8.54 4.47
C GLY A 16 -2.38 -10.05 4.48
N HIS A 17 -1.14 -10.53 4.63
CA HIS A 17 -0.84 -11.94 4.87
C HIS A 17 -1.21 -12.33 6.32
N ALA A 18 -0.82 -11.51 7.29
CA ALA A 18 -1.08 -11.77 8.70
C ALA A 18 -2.57 -11.81 9.06
N THR A 19 -3.40 -10.93 8.48
CA THR A 19 -4.86 -10.91 8.77
C THR A 19 -5.59 -12.14 8.23
N ARG A 20 -5.29 -12.58 6.99
CA ARG A 20 -5.92 -13.78 6.40
C ARG A 20 -5.42 -15.08 7.03
N VAL A 21 -4.17 -15.13 7.48
CA VAL A 21 -3.63 -16.21 8.33
C VAL A 21 -4.32 -16.24 9.69
N SER A 22 -4.50 -15.09 10.35
CA SER A 22 -5.24 -15.02 11.63
C SER A 22 -6.70 -15.47 11.48
N ALA A 23 -7.35 -15.15 10.35
CA ALA A 23 -8.70 -15.61 10.04
C ALA A 23 -8.78 -17.15 9.91
N LEU A 24 -7.97 -17.78 9.07
CA LEU A 24 -8.00 -19.24 8.91
C LEU A 24 -7.54 -19.98 10.19
N ALA A 25 -6.54 -19.46 10.90
CA ALA A 25 -6.13 -19.99 12.19
C ALA A 25 -7.27 -19.92 13.22
N SER A 26 -8.08 -18.84 13.19
CA SER A 26 -9.27 -18.71 14.03
C SER A 26 -10.33 -19.76 13.74
N HIS A 27 -10.67 -20.01 12.47
CA HIS A 27 -11.64 -21.07 12.12
C HIS A 27 -11.13 -22.48 12.47
N LEU A 28 -9.83 -22.76 12.30
CA LEU A 28 -9.21 -24.02 12.72
C LEU A 28 -9.31 -24.21 14.26
N LEU A 29 -9.01 -23.18 15.05
CA LEU A 29 -9.05 -23.25 16.51
C LEU A 29 -10.47 -23.24 17.09
N ARG A 30 -11.46 -22.68 16.37
CA ARG A 30 -12.89 -22.73 16.75
C ARG A 30 -13.53 -24.10 16.61
N LEU A 31 -12.91 -25.03 15.86
CA LEU A 31 -13.41 -26.41 15.76
C LEU A 31 -13.59 -27.04 17.16
N PRO A 32 -14.58 -27.93 17.34
CA PRO A 32 -14.76 -28.67 18.59
C PRO A 32 -13.63 -29.69 18.79
N GLU A 33 -13.41 -30.13 20.03
CA GLU A 33 -12.61 -31.34 20.30
C GLU A 33 -13.38 -32.57 19.76
N PRO A 34 -12.72 -33.57 19.15
CA PRO A 34 -11.27 -33.73 18.97
C PRO A 34 -10.71 -33.17 17.65
N ASP A 35 -11.54 -32.51 16.83
CA ASP A 35 -11.15 -31.97 15.51
C ASP A 35 -10.18 -30.76 15.63
N ARG A 36 -10.08 -30.15 16.81
CA ARG A 36 -9.27 -28.96 17.07
C ARG A 36 -7.76 -29.28 16.98
N PRO A 37 -7.01 -28.62 16.07
CA PRO A 37 -5.57 -28.79 15.95
C PRO A 37 -4.80 -27.84 16.89
N ALA A 38 -3.53 -28.16 17.14
CA ALA A 38 -2.56 -27.14 17.53
C ALA A 38 -2.15 -26.31 16.29
N VAL A 39 -2.06 -24.98 16.44
CA VAL A 39 -1.61 -24.09 15.36
C VAL A 39 -0.42 -23.26 15.85
N TYR A 40 0.74 -23.42 15.21
CA TYR A 40 1.92 -22.59 15.41
C TYR A 40 2.07 -21.61 14.25
N ILE A 41 1.92 -20.31 14.49
CA ILE A 41 2.11 -19.27 13.47
C ILE A 41 3.58 -18.86 13.44
N VAL A 42 4.21 -18.93 12.26
CA VAL A 42 5.64 -18.60 12.04
C VAL A 42 5.72 -17.41 11.08
N SER A 43 6.19 -16.26 11.56
CA SER A 43 6.25 -15.03 10.75
C SER A 43 7.21 -13.99 11.34
N SER A 44 7.72 -13.09 10.51
CA SER A 44 8.39 -11.86 10.95
C SER A 44 7.41 -10.72 11.22
N ALA A 45 6.15 -10.83 10.78
CA ALA A 45 5.11 -9.84 11.03
C ALA A 45 4.80 -9.66 12.53
N PRO A 46 4.43 -8.45 13.01
CA PRO A 46 4.25 -8.17 14.43
C PRO A 46 3.18 -9.05 15.10
N LYS A 47 3.52 -9.62 16.26
CA LYS A 47 2.64 -10.54 17.03
C LYS A 47 1.22 -10.03 17.26
N HIS A 48 1.03 -8.71 17.42
CA HIS A 48 -0.30 -8.12 17.67
C HIS A 48 -1.28 -8.28 16.50
N VAL A 49 -0.81 -8.43 15.26
CA VAL A 49 -1.69 -8.63 14.09
C VAL A 49 -2.38 -10.00 14.11
N PHE A 50 -1.83 -10.95 14.88
CA PHE A 50 -2.38 -12.29 15.10
C PHE A 50 -3.20 -12.40 16.40
N ALA A 51 -3.53 -11.29 17.08
CA ALA A 51 -4.17 -11.31 18.40
C ALA A 51 -5.43 -12.19 18.47
N ASP A 52 -6.31 -12.10 17.46
CA ASP A 52 -7.57 -12.85 17.38
C ASP A 52 -7.35 -14.37 17.46
N SER A 53 -6.39 -14.89 16.68
CA SER A 53 -6.05 -16.32 16.68
C SER A 53 -5.23 -16.73 17.91
N ILE A 54 -4.40 -15.84 18.45
CA ILE A 54 -3.65 -16.09 19.70
C ILE A 54 -4.61 -16.21 20.90
N LEU A 55 -5.67 -15.40 20.96
CA LEU A 55 -6.74 -15.51 21.98
C LEU A 55 -7.49 -16.84 21.89
N LEU A 56 -7.55 -17.44 20.70
CA LEU A 56 -8.12 -18.78 20.45
C LEU A 56 -7.09 -19.92 20.65
N GLY A 57 -5.85 -19.61 21.04
CA GLY A 57 -4.80 -20.59 21.37
C GLY A 57 -3.64 -20.74 20.38
N ALA A 58 -3.57 -19.91 19.33
CA ALA A 58 -2.45 -19.95 18.38
C ALA A 58 -1.10 -19.60 19.03
N ARG A 59 -0.06 -20.37 18.69
CA ARG A 59 1.30 -20.24 19.23
C ARG A 59 2.18 -19.48 18.24
N TYR A 60 2.44 -18.21 18.49
CA TYR A 60 3.28 -17.38 17.62
C TYR A 60 4.79 -17.57 17.88
N ARG A 61 5.57 -17.84 16.82
CA ARG A 61 7.04 -17.77 16.78
C ARG A 61 7.47 -16.69 15.78
N ASN A 62 8.34 -15.77 16.22
CA ASN A 62 8.97 -14.81 15.33
C ASN A 62 10.10 -15.49 14.54
N ALA A 63 10.08 -15.38 13.21
CA ALA A 63 11.13 -15.93 12.35
C ALA A 63 11.16 -15.23 10.98
N ASN A 64 12.35 -15.02 10.42
CA ASN A 64 12.54 -14.45 9.08
C ASN A 64 12.55 -15.59 8.04
N ILE A 65 11.38 -15.90 7.49
CA ILE A 65 11.13 -17.10 6.67
C ILE A 65 10.81 -16.80 5.19
N ASP A 66 10.84 -15.53 4.79
CA ASP A 66 10.66 -15.07 3.41
C ASP A 66 11.47 -13.79 3.09
N PRO A 67 11.96 -13.61 1.85
CA PRO A 67 12.60 -12.39 1.39
C PRO A 67 11.57 -11.36 0.91
N VAL A 68 11.45 -10.24 1.62
CA VAL A 68 10.44 -9.21 1.35
C VAL A 68 10.82 -8.25 0.20
N ILE A 69 9.83 -7.85 -0.60
CA ILE A 69 9.98 -6.75 -1.57
C ILE A 69 10.14 -5.43 -0.81
N VAL A 70 11.04 -4.57 -1.29
CA VAL A 70 11.37 -3.30 -0.65
C VAL A 70 10.53 -2.17 -1.26
N GLN A 71 9.70 -1.55 -0.41
CA GLN A 71 8.80 -0.44 -0.78
C GLN A 71 9.27 0.87 -0.11
N PRO A 72 10.02 1.77 -0.79
CA PRO A 72 10.39 3.06 -0.20
C PRO A 72 9.19 4.03 -0.07
N LEU A 73 8.16 3.87 -0.89
CA LEU A 73 6.90 4.63 -0.87
C LEU A 73 5.72 3.67 -1.09
N ALA A 74 4.50 4.08 -0.72
CA ALA A 74 3.31 3.22 -0.72
C ALA A 74 3.05 2.48 -2.05
N TYR A 75 3.42 3.10 -3.17
CA TYR A 75 3.16 2.65 -4.54
C TYR A 75 4.42 2.25 -5.33
N ARG A 76 5.63 2.44 -4.79
CA ARG A 76 6.91 2.27 -5.51
C ARG A 76 7.67 1.05 -5.01
N VAL A 77 8.36 0.37 -5.92
CA VAL A 77 9.26 -0.75 -5.63
C VAL A 77 10.71 -0.30 -5.82
N ASP A 78 11.61 -0.70 -4.92
CA ASP A 78 13.06 -0.64 -5.10
C ASP A 78 13.54 -2.02 -5.60
N ARG A 79 13.67 -2.17 -6.92
CA ARG A 79 13.97 -3.49 -7.53
C ARG A 79 15.35 -3.98 -7.12
N GLN A 80 16.35 -3.10 -7.18
CA GLN A 80 17.76 -3.39 -6.88
C GLN A 80 17.92 -3.87 -5.44
N ARG A 81 17.31 -3.18 -4.46
CA ARG A 81 17.38 -3.56 -3.06
C ARG A 81 16.52 -4.78 -2.74
N SER A 82 15.40 -4.99 -3.43
CA SER A 82 14.62 -6.24 -3.35
C SER A 82 15.46 -7.44 -3.81
N VAL A 83 16.20 -7.32 -4.91
CA VAL A 83 17.12 -8.36 -5.39
C VAL A 83 18.30 -8.57 -4.44
N ALA A 84 18.83 -7.52 -3.81
CA ALA A 84 19.86 -7.65 -2.77
C ALA A 84 19.34 -8.38 -1.52
N VAL A 85 18.11 -8.09 -1.09
CA VAL A 85 17.41 -8.81 0.00
C VAL A 85 17.22 -10.28 -0.35
N LEU A 86 16.76 -10.59 -1.57
CA LEU A 86 16.62 -11.97 -2.04
C LEU A 86 17.95 -12.71 -2.05
N LYS A 87 19.02 -12.13 -2.59
CA LYS A 87 20.36 -12.74 -2.59
C LYS A 87 20.83 -13.06 -1.17
N SER A 88 20.74 -12.10 -0.24
CA SER A 88 21.22 -12.33 1.13
C SER A 88 20.28 -13.19 2.00
N PHE A 89 19.05 -13.43 1.56
CA PHE A 89 18.20 -14.50 2.10
C PHE A 89 18.65 -15.87 1.55
N LEU A 90 18.87 -15.99 0.23
CA LEU A 90 19.28 -17.24 -0.41
C LEU A 90 20.65 -17.74 0.07
N GLU A 91 21.60 -16.84 0.35
CA GLU A 91 22.88 -17.12 1.05
C GLU A 91 22.71 -17.88 2.37
N LYS A 92 21.58 -17.69 3.06
CA LYS A 92 21.29 -18.22 4.40
C LYS A 92 20.23 -19.32 4.38
N LYS A 93 19.55 -19.51 3.24
CA LYS A 93 18.39 -20.39 3.06
C LYS A 93 18.60 -21.78 3.64
N ASP A 94 19.76 -22.39 3.40
CA ASP A 94 19.99 -23.79 3.78
C ASP A 94 20.22 -23.97 5.28
N ALA A 95 20.93 -23.04 5.94
CA ALA A 95 21.03 -23.02 7.41
C ALA A 95 19.68 -22.74 8.10
N ILE A 96 18.84 -21.89 7.49
CA ILE A 96 17.46 -21.68 8.00
C ILE A 96 16.62 -22.95 7.76
N LEU A 97 16.72 -23.58 6.58
CA LEU A 97 16.01 -24.81 6.22
C LEU A 97 16.32 -25.95 7.19
N GLU A 98 17.59 -26.15 7.56
CA GLU A 98 18.01 -27.17 8.54
C GLU A 98 17.35 -26.94 9.91
N ALA A 99 17.42 -25.71 10.44
CA ALA A 99 16.81 -25.34 11.72
C ALA A 99 15.27 -25.44 11.70
N GLU A 100 14.63 -25.10 10.59
CA GLU A 100 13.18 -25.23 10.42
C GLU A 100 12.76 -26.71 10.30
N VAL A 101 13.56 -27.57 9.67
CA VAL A 101 13.33 -29.03 9.61
C VAL A 101 13.47 -29.68 10.99
N GLU A 102 14.50 -29.31 11.76
CA GLU A 102 14.66 -29.76 13.16
C GLU A 102 13.46 -29.32 14.00
N TRP A 103 13.08 -28.03 13.92
CA TRP A 103 11.96 -27.50 14.70
C TRP A 103 10.62 -28.17 14.37
N LEU A 104 10.30 -28.33 13.07
CA LEU A 104 9.08 -29.00 12.62
C LEU A 104 8.99 -30.45 13.12
N ARG A 105 10.10 -31.19 13.03
CA ARG A 105 10.10 -32.63 13.33
C ARG A 105 10.25 -32.95 14.81
N GLU A 106 11.23 -32.34 15.46
CA GLU A 106 11.76 -32.80 16.75
C GLU A 106 11.30 -31.92 17.93
N ILE A 107 10.87 -30.67 17.67
CA ILE A 107 10.43 -29.72 18.71
C ILE A 107 8.91 -29.59 18.81
N ILE A 108 8.19 -29.54 17.68
CA ILE A 108 6.72 -29.41 17.68
C ILE A 108 5.96 -30.62 17.11
N HIS A 109 6.65 -31.59 16.49
CA HIS A 109 6.07 -32.76 15.85
C HIS A 109 4.90 -32.41 14.91
N ALA A 110 5.14 -31.51 13.94
CA ALA A 110 4.11 -31.04 13.01
C ALA A 110 3.68 -32.13 12.02
N ASP A 111 2.38 -32.36 11.88
CA ASP A 111 1.79 -33.30 10.92
C ASP A 111 1.70 -32.71 9.50
N CYS A 112 1.61 -31.38 9.41
CA CYS A 112 1.41 -30.67 8.15
C CYS A 112 1.84 -29.20 8.25
N VAL A 113 2.39 -28.67 7.16
CA VAL A 113 2.69 -27.24 7.04
C VAL A 113 1.63 -26.53 6.21
N LEU A 114 1.05 -25.48 6.77
CA LEU A 114 0.32 -24.46 6.02
C LEU A 114 1.30 -23.34 5.66
N SER A 115 1.22 -22.78 4.45
CA SER A 115 2.05 -21.65 4.05
C SER A 115 1.24 -20.57 3.34
N ASP A 116 1.30 -19.35 3.85
CA ASP A 116 0.79 -18.14 3.22
C ASP A 116 1.95 -17.40 2.53
N ALA A 117 2.08 -17.66 1.23
CA ALA A 117 3.13 -17.16 0.34
C ALA A 117 4.59 -17.41 0.78
N ALA A 118 4.88 -18.14 1.85
CA ALA A 118 6.25 -18.41 2.31
C ALA A 118 6.83 -19.71 1.69
N PHE A 119 7.64 -19.59 0.64
CA PHE A 119 8.18 -20.75 -0.08
C PHE A 119 9.02 -21.69 0.82
N LEU A 120 9.72 -21.13 1.81
CA LEU A 120 10.58 -21.88 2.71
C LEU A 120 9.79 -22.89 3.56
N GLY A 121 8.56 -22.57 3.98
CA GLY A 121 7.72 -23.50 4.74
C GLY A 121 7.37 -24.76 3.95
N CYS A 122 7.08 -24.62 2.65
CA CYS A 122 6.80 -25.76 1.76
C CYS A 122 8.06 -26.61 1.50
N LEU A 123 9.24 -25.97 1.38
CA LEU A 123 10.53 -26.64 1.25
C LEU A 123 10.90 -27.41 2.54
N ALA A 124 10.76 -26.76 3.70
CA ALA A 124 11.01 -27.34 5.02
C ALA A 124 10.08 -28.53 5.29
N ALA A 125 8.79 -28.45 4.93
CA ALA A 125 7.86 -29.58 5.03
C ALA A 125 8.35 -30.81 4.25
N ASN A 126 8.80 -30.62 3.00
CA ASN A 126 9.26 -31.72 2.15
C ASN A 126 10.54 -32.36 2.67
N ALA A 127 11.50 -31.53 3.12
CA ALA A 127 12.73 -32.01 3.78
C ALA A 127 12.43 -32.72 5.11
N ALA A 128 11.46 -32.21 5.90
CA ALA A 128 10.97 -32.82 7.12
C ALA A 128 10.18 -34.13 6.89
N ARG A 129 9.75 -34.39 5.65
CA ARG A 129 8.94 -35.51 5.14
C ARG A 129 7.45 -35.45 5.50
N ILE A 130 6.92 -34.26 5.71
CA ILE A 130 5.51 -34.00 6.03
C ILE A 130 4.80 -33.28 4.87
N PRO A 131 3.48 -33.45 4.68
CA PRO A 131 2.72 -32.76 3.65
C PRO A 131 2.72 -31.24 3.86
N SER A 132 2.50 -30.48 2.78
CA SER A 132 2.24 -29.03 2.90
C SER A 132 1.14 -28.50 1.98
N ILE A 133 0.44 -27.49 2.48
CA ILE A 133 -0.66 -26.78 1.83
C ILE A 133 -0.24 -25.32 1.62
N LEU A 134 -0.22 -24.86 0.39
CA LEU A 134 -0.05 -23.45 0.04
C LEU A 134 -1.43 -22.77 0.06
N VAL A 135 -1.58 -21.68 0.79
CA VAL A 135 -2.82 -20.90 0.93
C VAL A 135 -2.57 -19.48 0.45
N THR A 136 -2.95 -19.16 -0.80
CA THR A 136 -2.63 -17.84 -1.37
C THR A 136 -3.46 -17.51 -2.62
N ASN A 137 -3.42 -16.24 -3.03
CA ASN A 137 -3.85 -15.74 -4.34
C ASN A 137 -2.65 -15.44 -5.29
N PHE A 138 -1.42 -15.29 -4.77
CA PHE A 138 -0.19 -15.08 -5.56
C PHE A 138 1.03 -15.75 -4.90
N THR A 139 2.11 -15.92 -5.65
CA THR A 139 3.40 -16.42 -5.15
C THR A 139 4.55 -15.48 -5.49
N PHE A 140 5.58 -15.42 -4.64
CA PHE A 140 6.71 -14.49 -4.81
C PHE A 140 7.63 -14.85 -5.99
N ASP A 141 7.56 -16.04 -6.58
CA ASP A 141 8.24 -16.35 -7.85
C ASP A 141 7.67 -15.49 -8.99
N SER A 142 6.34 -15.33 -9.02
CA SER A 142 5.65 -14.38 -9.89
C SER A 142 6.02 -12.92 -9.59
N VAL A 143 6.19 -12.53 -8.32
CA VAL A 143 6.52 -11.12 -7.96
C VAL A 143 7.97 -10.76 -8.25
N TYR A 144 8.93 -11.61 -7.89
CA TYR A 144 10.36 -11.35 -8.14
C TYR A 144 10.71 -11.42 -9.63
N SER A 145 10.11 -12.33 -10.39
CA SER A 145 10.27 -12.32 -11.87
C SER A 145 9.66 -11.08 -12.50
N TYR A 146 8.62 -10.48 -11.93
CA TYR A 146 8.02 -9.26 -12.46
C TYR A 146 8.97 -8.05 -12.41
N LEU A 147 10.02 -8.10 -11.58
CA LEU A 147 11.05 -7.05 -11.53
C LEU A 147 11.84 -6.89 -12.85
N SER A 148 11.72 -7.83 -13.82
CA SER A 148 12.20 -7.65 -15.20
C SER A 148 11.23 -6.91 -16.13
N THR A 149 10.05 -6.48 -15.67
CA THR A 149 9.08 -5.76 -16.51
C THR A 149 9.65 -4.47 -17.12
N THR A 150 9.35 -4.21 -18.38
CA THR A 150 9.78 -3.01 -19.11
C THR A 150 8.97 -1.76 -18.77
N LEU A 151 7.86 -1.91 -18.03
CA LEU A 151 7.17 -0.80 -17.36
C LEU A 151 8.14 -0.07 -16.43
N ILE A 152 8.17 1.26 -16.47
CA ILE A 152 9.02 2.12 -15.62
C ILE A 152 8.12 2.98 -14.72
N ASP A 153 8.23 2.84 -13.41
CA ASP A 153 7.52 3.67 -12.42
C ASP A 153 8.17 5.06 -12.30
N THR A 154 7.93 5.89 -13.31
CA THR A 154 8.45 7.26 -13.40
C THR A 154 7.58 8.20 -12.53
N PRO A 155 8.12 8.85 -11.48
CA PRO A 155 7.39 9.87 -10.74
C PRO A 155 7.02 11.05 -11.65
N ALA A 156 5.77 11.53 -11.59
CA ALA A 156 5.29 12.64 -12.40
C ALA A 156 6.18 13.90 -12.29
N SER A 157 6.68 14.16 -11.08
CA SER A 157 7.62 15.24 -10.74
C SER A 157 8.92 15.28 -11.57
N LEU A 158 9.45 14.13 -12.00
CA LEU A 158 10.80 14.06 -12.61
C LEU A 158 10.85 14.50 -14.08
N LYS A 159 9.77 15.00 -14.66
CA LYS A 159 9.75 15.52 -16.03
C LYS A 159 10.37 16.91 -16.21
N ASP A 160 10.36 17.77 -15.18
CA ASP A 160 10.67 19.21 -15.38
C ASP A 160 11.41 19.96 -14.24
N THR A 161 11.87 19.33 -13.14
CA THR A 161 12.64 20.05 -12.10
C THR A 161 13.92 19.34 -11.63
N ALA A 162 15.04 20.06 -11.67
CA ALA A 162 16.37 19.55 -11.33
C ALA A 162 16.71 19.59 -9.82
N HIS A 163 15.83 20.14 -8.97
CA HIS A 163 16.11 20.41 -7.56
C HIS A 163 14.92 20.03 -6.67
N SER A 164 14.99 18.86 -6.02
CA SER A 164 14.15 18.53 -4.87
C SER A 164 14.97 17.82 -3.80
N HIS A 165 14.69 18.08 -2.53
CA HIS A 165 15.46 17.55 -1.38
C HIS A 165 15.06 16.12 -0.97
N PHE A 166 14.61 15.31 -1.93
CA PHE A 166 14.63 13.86 -1.75
C PHE A 166 16.09 13.37 -1.91
N GLU A 167 16.52 12.42 -1.07
CA GLU A 167 17.63 11.55 -1.48
C GLU A 167 17.23 10.91 -2.82
N ALA A 168 18.08 11.07 -3.84
CA ALA A 168 17.70 10.85 -5.24
C ALA A 168 17.02 9.49 -5.43
N LEU A 169 15.69 9.50 -5.59
CA LEU A 169 14.86 8.30 -5.51
C LEU A 169 15.30 7.29 -6.57
N VAL A 170 15.98 6.24 -6.12
CA VAL A 170 16.75 5.27 -6.93
C VAL A 170 16.05 4.99 -8.26
N PRO A 171 16.64 5.34 -9.42
CA PRO A 171 15.99 5.22 -10.72
C PRO A 171 15.41 3.82 -10.91
N ASP A 172 14.15 3.75 -11.34
CA ASP A 172 13.48 2.48 -11.56
C ASP A 172 14.04 1.79 -12.81
N ILE A 173 15.04 0.94 -12.60
CA ILE A 173 15.76 0.22 -13.66
C ILE A 173 15.28 -1.23 -13.62
N PRO A 174 14.70 -1.78 -14.71
CA PRO A 174 14.36 -3.19 -14.80
C PRO A 174 15.58 -4.09 -14.58
N VAL A 175 15.42 -5.12 -13.76
CA VAL A 175 16.52 -6.05 -13.48
C VAL A 175 16.57 -7.10 -14.60
N PRO A 176 17.73 -7.38 -15.21
CA PRO A 176 17.83 -8.35 -16.31
C PRO A 176 17.31 -9.73 -15.92
N LEU A 177 16.54 -10.36 -16.81
CA LEU A 177 15.98 -11.70 -16.58
C LEU A 177 17.08 -12.75 -16.29
N ALA A 178 18.26 -12.61 -16.89
CA ALA A 178 19.42 -13.47 -16.63
C ALA A 178 19.96 -13.38 -15.19
N GLU A 179 19.72 -12.27 -14.49
CA GLU A 179 20.04 -12.12 -13.06
C GLU A 179 18.91 -12.65 -12.16
N LEU A 180 17.66 -12.40 -12.53
CA LEU A 180 16.49 -12.82 -11.74
C LEU A 180 16.20 -14.32 -11.82
N ALA A 181 16.24 -14.92 -13.01
CA ALA A 181 15.83 -16.31 -13.25
C ALA A 181 16.44 -17.33 -12.26
N PRO A 182 17.77 -17.37 -12.00
CA PRO A 182 18.33 -18.32 -11.03
C PRO A 182 17.88 -18.06 -9.59
N LEU A 183 17.62 -16.80 -9.21
CA LEU A 183 17.13 -16.45 -7.87
C LEU A 183 15.64 -16.82 -7.70
N VAL A 184 14.86 -16.61 -8.76
CA VAL A 184 13.43 -16.96 -8.83
C VAL A 184 13.24 -18.48 -8.81
N GLU A 185 14.12 -19.27 -9.44
CA GLU A 185 14.03 -20.73 -9.42
C GLU A 185 14.13 -21.31 -8.00
N HIS A 186 14.96 -20.72 -7.11
CA HIS A 186 14.99 -21.14 -5.70
C HIS A 186 13.65 -20.91 -4.97
N ILE A 187 12.93 -19.83 -5.29
CA ILE A 187 11.60 -19.54 -4.75
C ILE A 187 10.57 -20.53 -5.33
N HIS A 188 10.61 -20.69 -6.66
CA HIS A 188 9.73 -21.59 -7.41
C HIS A 188 9.83 -23.03 -6.91
N ALA A 189 11.05 -23.56 -6.81
CA ALA A 189 11.35 -24.90 -6.28
C ALA A 189 10.80 -25.12 -4.87
N GLY A 190 10.82 -24.10 -4.00
CA GLY A 190 10.20 -24.16 -2.69
C GLY A 190 8.68 -24.32 -2.74
N TYR A 191 7.97 -23.54 -3.56
CA TYR A 191 6.53 -23.72 -3.75
C TYR A 191 6.18 -25.03 -4.48
N ARG A 192 7.07 -25.55 -5.35
CA ARG A 192 6.91 -26.84 -6.03
C ARG A 192 6.88 -28.04 -5.06
N CYS A 193 7.38 -27.87 -3.84
CA CYS A 193 7.27 -28.87 -2.77
C CYS A 193 5.85 -29.02 -2.19
N ALA A 194 4.99 -28.01 -2.34
CA ALA A 194 3.63 -27.99 -1.80
C ALA A 194 2.70 -28.99 -2.50
N ASP A 195 1.88 -29.70 -1.73
CA ASP A 195 1.01 -30.77 -2.20
C ASP A 195 -0.39 -30.31 -2.65
N LEU A 196 -0.90 -29.27 -2.01
CA LEU A 196 -2.22 -28.71 -2.25
C LEU A 196 -2.11 -27.19 -2.33
N LEU A 197 -2.77 -26.58 -3.32
CA LEU A 197 -3.01 -25.15 -3.36
C LEU A 197 -4.47 -24.88 -2.98
N LEU A 198 -4.66 -24.15 -1.90
CA LEU A 198 -5.91 -23.50 -1.56
C LEU A 198 -5.88 -22.09 -2.15
N ARG A 199 -6.49 -21.95 -3.33
CA ARG A 199 -6.45 -20.74 -4.16
C ARG A 199 -7.50 -19.74 -3.67
N LEU A 200 -7.04 -18.65 -3.05
CA LEU A 200 -7.89 -17.54 -2.61
C LEU A 200 -8.45 -16.75 -3.79
N PRO A 201 -9.56 -16.00 -3.62
CA PRO A 201 -10.07 -15.05 -4.61
C PRO A 201 -9.04 -13.97 -4.98
N GLY A 202 -9.25 -13.30 -6.11
CA GLY A 202 -8.33 -12.28 -6.62
C GLY A 202 -6.93 -12.81 -6.93
N TYR A 203 -6.86 -14.02 -7.49
CA TYR A 203 -5.60 -14.67 -7.82
C TYR A 203 -5.01 -14.22 -9.16
N ILE A 204 -3.69 -14.38 -9.26
CA ILE A 204 -2.93 -14.36 -10.50
C ILE A 204 -2.43 -15.78 -10.80
N PRO A 205 -1.75 -16.05 -11.93
CA PRO A 205 -1.18 -17.37 -12.19
C PRO A 205 -0.18 -17.81 -11.10
N ILE A 206 -0.26 -19.09 -10.73
CA ILE A 206 0.65 -19.76 -9.78
C ILE A 206 1.49 -20.77 -10.57
N PRO A 207 2.62 -20.35 -11.18
CA PRO A 207 3.43 -21.18 -12.07
C PRO A 207 4.07 -22.35 -11.32
N SER A 208 4.27 -22.22 -10.02
CA SER A 208 4.69 -23.33 -9.15
C SER A 208 3.61 -24.40 -8.90
N PHE A 209 2.41 -24.28 -9.48
CA PHE A 209 1.38 -25.33 -9.49
C PHE A 209 0.98 -25.79 -10.90
N ALA A 210 0.68 -24.86 -11.80
CA ALA A 210 0.33 -25.14 -13.19
C ALA A 210 1.50 -24.85 -14.14
N THR A 211 1.65 -25.65 -15.20
CA THR A 211 2.68 -25.45 -16.24
C THR A 211 2.50 -24.18 -17.08
N THR A 212 1.29 -23.63 -17.10
CA THR A 212 0.87 -22.55 -18.00
C THR A 212 -0.03 -21.56 -17.25
N PRO A 213 0.18 -20.24 -17.40
CA PRO A 213 1.33 -19.60 -18.06
C PRO A 213 2.64 -19.80 -17.28
N PRO A 214 3.79 -19.93 -17.97
CA PRO A 214 5.10 -20.10 -17.34
C PRO A 214 5.66 -18.76 -16.83
N LEU A 215 6.77 -18.82 -16.09
CA LEU A 215 7.63 -17.66 -15.81
C LEU A 215 8.47 -17.29 -17.06
N PRO A 216 8.87 -16.02 -17.25
CA PRO A 216 8.73 -14.89 -16.32
C PRO A 216 7.36 -14.22 -16.38
N SER A 217 6.92 -13.69 -15.24
CA SER A 217 5.61 -13.04 -15.13
C SER A 217 5.51 -11.68 -15.83
N SER A 218 6.64 -11.07 -16.19
CA SER A 218 6.69 -9.86 -17.02
C SER A 218 6.06 -10.06 -18.40
N GLU A 219 6.05 -11.29 -18.93
CA GLU A 219 5.42 -11.60 -20.23
C GLU A 219 3.89 -11.72 -20.15
N TRP A 220 3.31 -11.70 -18.94
CA TRP A 220 1.86 -11.81 -18.72
C TRP A 220 1.12 -10.48 -18.87
N VAL A 221 1.83 -9.36 -18.68
CA VAL A 221 1.30 -8.00 -18.71
C VAL A 221 1.70 -7.34 -20.03
N ASP A 222 0.76 -6.66 -20.67
CA ASP A 222 1.08 -5.76 -21.78
C ASP A 222 1.62 -4.43 -21.20
N PRO A 223 2.88 -4.04 -21.51
CA PRO A 223 3.48 -2.81 -20.98
C PRO A 223 2.89 -1.53 -21.58
N LEU A 224 2.07 -1.60 -22.65
CA LEU A 224 1.39 -0.43 -23.21
C LEU A 224 0.09 -0.11 -22.46
N THR A 225 -0.69 -1.12 -22.07
CA THR A 225 -1.96 -0.93 -21.33
C THR A 225 -1.83 -1.10 -19.81
N ASN A 226 -0.74 -1.68 -19.30
CA ASN A 226 -0.59 -2.09 -17.90
C ASN A 226 -1.79 -2.95 -17.43
N ARG A 227 -2.14 -3.95 -18.24
CA ARG A 227 -3.15 -4.97 -17.94
C ARG A 227 -2.60 -6.35 -18.31
N PHE A 228 -3.17 -7.42 -17.74
CA PHE A 228 -2.90 -8.76 -18.25
C PHE A 228 -3.33 -8.89 -19.71
N ARG A 229 -2.52 -9.57 -20.52
CA ARG A 229 -2.88 -9.94 -21.89
C ARG A 229 -4.15 -10.79 -21.89
N ALA A 230 -4.91 -10.74 -22.98
CA ALA A 230 -6.20 -11.42 -23.10
C ALA A 230 -6.13 -12.94 -22.86
N ASP A 231 -5.05 -13.60 -23.28
CA ASP A 231 -4.81 -15.03 -23.06
C ASP A 231 -4.57 -15.36 -21.58
N ILE A 232 -3.83 -14.50 -20.87
CA ILE A 232 -3.63 -14.62 -19.41
C ILE A 232 -4.94 -14.33 -18.67
N PHE A 233 -5.63 -13.25 -19.02
CA PHE A 233 -6.86 -12.83 -18.34
C PHE A 233 -7.95 -13.90 -18.47
N ALA A 234 -8.23 -14.40 -19.67
CA ALA A 234 -9.18 -15.49 -19.90
C ALA A 234 -8.77 -16.79 -19.20
N SER A 235 -7.47 -17.03 -19.00
CA SER A 235 -7.01 -18.19 -18.21
C SER A 235 -7.44 -18.09 -16.74
N LEU A 236 -7.70 -16.90 -16.19
CA LEU A 236 -8.14 -16.74 -14.80
C LEU A 236 -9.59 -17.19 -14.58
N ASP A 237 -10.42 -17.27 -15.62
CA ASP A 237 -11.79 -17.80 -15.54
C ASP A 237 -11.85 -19.34 -15.57
N ASN A 238 -10.75 -20.00 -15.96
CA ASN A 238 -10.72 -21.45 -16.11
C ASN A 238 -10.84 -22.22 -14.78
N PRO A 239 -11.58 -23.34 -14.76
CA PRO A 239 -11.65 -24.22 -13.59
C PRO A 239 -10.29 -24.90 -13.32
N PRO A 240 -10.01 -25.31 -12.08
CA PRO A 240 -8.77 -26.01 -11.70
C PRO A 240 -8.38 -27.19 -12.59
N THR A 241 -9.38 -27.91 -13.13
CA THR A 241 -9.23 -29.09 -14.00
C THR A 241 -8.74 -28.78 -15.41
N ALA A 242 -8.79 -27.53 -15.86
CA ALA A 242 -8.27 -27.12 -17.17
C ALA A 242 -6.74 -26.96 -17.19
N PHE A 243 -6.10 -26.87 -16.02
CA PHE A 243 -4.65 -26.65 -15.91
C PHE A 243 -3.90 -27.97 -15.83
N THR A 244 -2.86 -28.15 -16.66
CA THR A 244 -1.89 -29.23 -16.46
C THR A 244 -1.03 -28.90 -15.25
N LEU A 245 -1.28 -29.61 -14.15
CA LEU A 245 -0.54 -29.48 -12.89
C LEU A 245 0.76 -30.28 -12.92
N TYR A 246 1.81 -29.75 -12.29
CA TYR A 246 3.07 -30.49 -12.10
C TYR A 246 2.87 -31.70 -11.17
N PRO A 247 3.65 -32.80 -11.33
CA PRO A 247 3.62 -33.93 -10.41
C PRO A 247 4.19 -33.58 -9.02
N PRO A 248 3.84 -34.31 -7.95
CA PRO A 248 4.38 -34.08 -6.61
C PRO A 248 5.88 -34.36 -6.52
N ILE A 249 6.65 -33.40 -5.97
CA ILE A 249 8.05 -33.64 -5.58
C ILE A 249 8.07 -34.62 -4.41
N GLN A 250 8.68 -35.78 -4.64
CA GLN A 250 8.81 -36.88 -3.67
C GLN A 250 9.75 -36.50 -2.53
N TYR A 251 9.54 -37.07 -1.35
CA TYR A 251 10.42 -36.87 -0.20
C TYR A 251 11.81 -37.48 -0.44
N HIS A 252 12.87 -36.73 -0.18
CA HIS A 252 14.24 -37.19 -0.42
C HIS A 252 14.60 -38.38 0.50
N GLY A 253 15.09 -39.47 -0.09
CA GLY A 253 15.52 -40.68 0.63
C GLY A 253 14.43 -41.42 1.42
N ALA A 254 13.14 -41.27 1.05
CA ALA A 254 12.03 -41.92 1.73
C ALA A 254 11.62 -43.25 1.05
N LEU A 255 11.30 -44.27 1.86
CA LEU A 255 10.77 -45.55 1.38
C LEU A 255 9.31 -45.42 0.88
N ARG A 256 8.51 -44.55 1.52
CA ARG A 256 7.11 -44.28 1.19
C ARG A 256 7.00 -43.03 0.29
N LYS A 257 6.44 -43.24 -0.91
CA LYS A 257 6.21 -42.18 -1.92
C LYS A 257 4.98 -41.33 -1.56
N LYS A 258 4.93 -40.10 -2.10
CA LYS A 258 3.71 -39.27 -2.07
C LYS A 258 2.68 -39.86 -3.04
N SER A 259 1.66 -40.51 -2.49
CA SER A 259 0.61 -41.23 -3.24
C SER A 259 -0.38 -40.30 -3.97
N LEU A 260 -0.97 -39.34 -3.26
CA LEU A 260 -1.94 -38.40 -3.85
C LEU A 260 -1.24 -37.39 -4.79
N PRO A 261 -1.82 -37.09 -5.97
CA PRO A 261 -1.34 -36.05 -6.89
C PRO A 261 -1.51 -34.64 -6.30
N ARG A 262 -0.86 -33.64 -6.91
CA ARG A 262 -1.08 -32.23 -6.55
C ARG A 262 -2.47 -31.79 -6.99
N GLN A 263 -3.08 -30.89 -6.22
CA GLN A 263 -4.43 -30.37 -6.47
C GLN A 263 -4.49 -28.86 -6.28
N ILE A 264 -5.43 -28.21 -6.96
CA ILE A 264 -5.84 -26.82 -6.72
C ILE A 264 -7.32 -26.85 -6.30
N ILE A 265 -7.63 -26.30 -5.13
CA ILE A 265 -9.00 -26.11 -4.64
C ILE A 265 -9.23 -24.60 -4.48
N PRO A 266 -10.19 -23.99 -5.22
CA PRO A 266 -10.64 -22.64 -4.95
C PRO A 266 -11.30 -22.58 -3.57
N ILE A 267 -10.93 -21.59 -2.77
CA ILE A 267 -11.46 -21.42 -1.41
C ILE A 267 -12.19 -20.07 -1.26
N PRO A 268 -13.13 -19.95 -0.29
CA PRO A 268 -13.78 -18.68 0.03
C PRO A 268 -12.79 -17.58 0.41
N LEU A 269 -13.29 -16.35 0.42
CA LEU A 269 -12.56 -15.18 0.87
C LEU A 269 -12.24 -15.30 2.38
N LEU A 270 -10.96 -15.17 2.74
CA LEU A 270 -10.52 -15.16 4.14
C LEU A 270 -10.45 -13.72 4.67
N VAL A 271 -11.35 -13.39 5.58
CA VAL A 271 -11.45 -12.10 6.28
C VAL A 271 -11.63 -12.31 7.79
N ARG A 272 -11.37 -11.28 8.59
CA ARG A 272 -11.72 -11.25 10.00
C ARG A 272 -13.08 -10.57 10.15
N SER A 273 -14.04 -11.22 10.80
CA SER A 273 -15.40 -10.70 10.95
C SER A 273 -15.43 -9.39 11.76
N PRO A 274 -16.23 -8.38 11.36
CA PRO A 274 -16.56 -7.25 12.21
C PRO A 274 -17.29 -7.69 13.49
N SER A 275 -17.20 -6.90 14.55
CA SER A 275 -17.98 -7.09 15.78
C SER A 275 -19.46 -6.81 15.49
N PRO A 276 -20.41 -7.74 15.72
CA PRO A 276 -21.82 -7.55 15.34
C PRO A 276 -22.48 -6.28 15.90
N SER A 277 -21.97 -5.75 17.02
CA SER A 277 -22.42 -4.49 17.61
C SER A 277 -22.28 -3.27 16.68
N VAL A 278 -21.30 -3.22 15.77
CA VAL A 278 -21.07 -2.01 14.92
C VAL A 278 -22.16 -1.73 13.89
N TYR A 279 -23.03 -2.72 13.64
CA TYR A 279 -24.21 -2.59 12.79
C TYR A 279 -25.41 -2.02 13.55
N SER A 280 -25.36 -1.96 14.88
CA SER A 280 -26.34 -1.24 15.71
C SER A 280 -25.97 0.24 15.83
N PRO A 281 -26.94 1.18 15.91
CA PRO A 281 -26.63 2.61 16.09
C PRO A 281 -25.80 2.91 17.35
N ILE A 282 -26.06 2.18 18.44
CA ILE A 282 -25.33 2.33 19.70
C ILE A 282 -23.88 1.84 19.55
N GLY A 283 -23.67 0.65 19.00
CA GLY A 283 -22.32 0.09 18.82
C GLY A 283 -21.50 0.81 17.74
N ARG A 284 -22.12 1.33 16.67
CA ARG A 284 -21.48 2.27 15.73
C ARG A 284 -20.99 3.51 16.48
N SER A 285 -21.86 4.14 17.27
CA SER A 285 -21.52 5.34 18.03
C SER A 285 -20.40 5.09 19.05
N GLN A 286 -20.45 3.98 19.78
CA GLN A 286 -19.38 3.56 20.71
C GLN A 286 -18.05 3.28 20.01
N PHE A 287 -18.07 2.64 18.84
CA PHE A 287 -16.86 2.37 18.07
C PHE A 287 -16.23 3.67 17.54
N LEU A 288 -17.03 4.57 16.95
CA LEU A 288 -16.56 5.88 16.48
C LEU A 288 -16.02 6.73 17.64
N GLN A 289 -16.66 6.70 18.81
CA GLN A 289 -16.14 7.35 20.02
C GLN A 289 -14.79 6.77 20.46
N SER A 290 -14.63 5.44 20.41
CA SER A 290 -13.41 4.76 20.88
C SER A 290 -12.17 5.05 20.04
N ILE A 291 -12.36 5.36 18.74
CA ILE A 291 -11.29 5.81 17.84
C ILE A 291 -11.11 7.34 17.81
N GLY A 292 -11.89 8.08 18.60
CA GLY A 292 -11.75 9.52 18.82
C GLY A 292 -12.56 10.44 17.90
N ILE A 293 -13.62 9.94 17.26
CA ILE A 293 -14.56 10.77 16.48
C ILE A 293 -15.51 11.54 17.43
N PRO A 294 -15.82 12.82 17.16
CA PRO A 294 -16.84 13.57 17.90
C PRO A 294 -18.28 13.05 17.69
N PRO A 295 -19.14 13.00 18.74
CA PRO A 295 -20.50 12.48 18.64
C PRO A 295 -21.41 13.08 17.56
N HIS A 296 -21.17 14.33 17.14
CA HIS A 296 -21.96 14.97 16.07
C HIS A 296 -21.74 14.34 14.68
N HIS A 297 -20.63 13.61 14.48
CA HIS A 297 -20.33 12.88 13.25
C HIS A 297 -20.79 11.40 13.27
N HIS A 298 -21.48 10.94 14.32
CA HIS A 298 -21.80 9.51 14.46
C HIS A 298 -23.02 9.06 13.65
N ASN A 299 -23.88 10.00 13.25
CA ASN A 299 -25.11 9.74 12.50
C ASN A 299 -24.83 9.38 11.03
N PRO A 300 -25.12 8.15 10.56
CA PRO A 300 -24.85 7.74 9.17
C PRO A 300 -25.71 8.47 8.13
N ASP A 301 -26.83 9.07 8.54
CA ASP A 301 -27.75 9.78 7.64
C ASP A 301 -27.26 11.20 7.32
N SER A 302 -26.42 11.79 8.19
CA SER A 302 -25.85 13.14 8.04
C SER A 302 -24.33 13.19 7.98
N THR A 303 -23.64 12.04 8.10
CA THR A 303 -22.18 11.98 8.01
C THR A 303 -21.71 10.70 7.31
N LYS A 304 -21.01 10.87 6.19
CA LYS A 304 -20.33 9.82 5.43
C LYS A 304 -18.86 9.72 5.84
N ILE A 305 -18.32 8.50 5.82
CA ILE A 305 -16.96 8.22 6.30
C ILE A 305 -16.09 7.73 5.15
N LEU A 306 -15.07 8.52 4.80
CA LEU A 306 -13.92 8.11 3.99
C LEU A 306 -12.86 7.48 4.91
N ILE A 307 -12.43 6.26 4.62
CA ILE A 307 -11.26 5.64 5.25
C ILE A 307 -10.05 5.91 4.37
N VAL A 308 -8.94 6.44 4.90
CA VAL A 308 -7.71 6.67 4.13
C VAL A 308 -6.61 5.73 4.63
N SER A 309 -6.20 4.73 3.84
CA SER A 309 -5.28 3.67 4.27
C SER A 309 -4.26 3.26 3.21
N PHE A 310 -3.01 3.67 3.39
CA PHE A 310 -1.87 3.33 2.51
C PHE A 310 -0.85 2.37 3.15
N GLY A 311 -1.12 1.94 4.40
CA GLY A 311 -0.42 0.86 5.11
C GLY A 311 1.00 1.19 5.58
N GLY A 312 1.13 1.60 6.85
CA GLY A 312 2.43 1.70 7.54
C GLY A 312 3.36 2.80 7.01
N GLN A 313 2.80 3.93 6.58
CA GLN A 313 3.50 5.06 5.95
C GLN A 313 3.49 6.30 6.85
N VAL A 314 4.40 7.24 6.62
CA VAL A 314 4.49 8.53 7.33
C VAL A 314 4.08 9.66 6.40
N PHE A 315 2.90 10.25 6.63
CA PHE A 315 2.49 11.51 5.99
C PHE A 315 3.25 12.71 6.61
N ARG A 316 3.38 13.83 5.89
CA ARG A 316 4.04 15.06 6.36
C ARG A 316 3.27 16.30 5.90
N ARG A 317 3.22 17.35 6.72
CA ARG A 317 2.57 18.62 6.39
C ARG A 317 3.46 19.53 5.51
N PRO A 318 2.91 20.50 4.73
CA PRO A 318 3.74 21.48 4.02
C PRO A 318 4.28 22.59 4.94
N SER A 319 5.57 22.90 4.79
CA SER A 319 6.25 24.02 5.48
C SER A 319 5.66 25.39 5.11
N ARG A 320 5.36 26.23 6.12
CA ARG A 320 4.80 27.59 5.94
C ARG A 320 5.84 28.61 5.42
N SER A 321 6.14 28.59 4.12
CA SER A 321 7.11 29.50 3.48
C SER A 321 6.58 30.94 3.26
N GLY A 322 6.54 31.72 4.34
CA GLY A 322 6.59 33.19 4.30
C GLY A 322 5.35 33.92 4.82
N SER A 323 5.34 34.22 6.12
CA SER A 323 4.60 35.35 6.68
C SER A 323 5.55 36.55 6.83
N PRO A 324 5.21 37.75 6.31
CA PRO A 324 6.05 38.93 6.45
C PRO A 324 6.03 39.43 7.91
N THR A 325 7.20 39.63 8.50
CA THR A 325 7.31 40.12 9.88
C THR A 325 6.88 41.60 9.95
N PRO A 326 5.91 42.00 10.80
CA PRO A 326 5.54 43.41 10.94
C PRO A 326 6.70 44.20 11.56
N SER A 327 7.25 45.15 10.80
CA SER A 327 8.42 45.93 11.20
C SER A 327 8.09 46.87 12.38
N ARG A 328 8.54 46.50 13.58
CA ARG A 328 8.44 47.35 14.77
C ARG A 328 9.18 48.68 14.54
N ARG A 329 8.44 49.79 14.46
CA ARG A 329 9.01 51.13 14.63
C ARG A 329 9.60 51.24 16.05
N ILE A 330 10.81 51.79 16.13
CA ILE A 330 11.46 52.08 17.41
C ILE A 330 11.12 53.52 17.82
N SER A 331 10.52 53.68 19.00
CA SER A 331 10.55 54.93 19.76
C SER A 331 11.50 54.77 20.94
N ARG A 332 12.29 55.81 21.25
CA ARG A 332 13.26 55.82 22.36
C ARG A 332 12.59 56.27 23.67
N GLU A 333 13.38 56.11 24.73
CA GLU A 333 13.30 56.68 26.11
C GLU A 333 12.98 55.66 27.22
N LEU A 334 13.63 55.68 28.39
CA LEU A 334 14.95 56.22 28.78
C LEU A 334 15.52 55.37 29.95
N SER A 335 16.80 55.53 30.31
CA SER A 335 17.58 54.67 31.25
C SER A 335 17.49 55.17 32.73
N PRO A 336 18.32 54.76 33.75
CA PRO A 336 19.44 53.78 33.81
C PRO A 336 19.56 52.96 35.16
N VAL A 337 20.76 52.37 35.45
CA VAL A 337 21.32 51.96 36.79
C VAL A 337 20.81 50.61 37.38
N ARG A 338 21.62 49.65 37.93
CA ARG A 338 23.10 49.47 38.14
C ARG A 338 23.56 47.97 38.12
N ARG A 339 24.86 47.76 38.36
CA ARG A 339 25.74 46.55 38.26
C ARG A 339 25.39 45.31 39.13
N PRO A 340 25.95 44.11 38.81
CA PRO A 340 25.69 42.83 39.50
C PRO A 340 26.63 42.52 40.69
N VAL A 341 26.32 41.43 41.42
CA VAL A 341 27.13 40.84 42.52
C VAL A 341 27.20 39.31 42.37
N SER A 342 28.31 38.69 42.78
CA SER A 342 28.61 37.25 42.62
C SER A 342 28.28 36.41 43.88
N PRO A 343 28.01 35.09 43.75
CA PRO A 343 27.76 34.18 44.88
C PRO A 343 29.03 33.48 45.42
N PRO A 344 29.11 33.14 46.72
CA PRO A 344 30.19 32.31 47.27
C PRO A 344 29.77 30.99 47.96
N ASN A 345 30.47 29.91 47.59
CA ASN A 345 31.05 28.83 48.44
C ASN A 345 30.29 28.17 49.62
N PHE A 346 30.27 26.82 49.62
CA PHE A 346 30.87 25.93 50.65
C PHE A 346 31.24 24.60 49.94
N ARG A 347 32.51 24.16 49.88
CA ARG A 347 33.27 23.29 50.83
C ARG A 347 32.53 21.98 51.20
N THR A 348 33.18 20.82 51.31
CA THR A 348 34.63 20.48 51.43
C THR A 348 35.18 19.91 50.08
N ALA A 349 36.31 19.18 49.90
CA ALA A 349 37.36 18.65 50.79
C ALA A 349 38.79 18.77 50.17
N ARG A 350 39.55 17.66 50.01
CA ARG A 350 40.95 17.64 49.51
C ARG A 350 41.29 16.34 48.75
N GLY A 351 42.17 16.44 47.75
CA GLY A 351 42.67 15.31 46.92
C GLY A 351 43.86 15.67 46.01
N ILE A 352 44.96 16.13 46.62
CA ILE A 352 46.35 16.31 46.10
C ILE A 352 46.64 16.12 44.58
N LEU A 353 46.94 17.24 43.88
CA LEU A 353 47.92 17.50 42.77
C LEU A 353 48.02 16.57 41.53
N PRO A 354 48.50 17.08 40.37
CA PRO A 354 48.14 18.31 39.64
C PRO A 354 47.90 18.06 38.12
N SER A 355 47.50 19.08 37.35
CA SER A 355 47.16 18.98 35.92
C SER A 355 47.95 19.91 34.97
N PRO A 356 48.05 19.61 33.65
CA PRO A 356 48.32 20.56 32.56
C PRO A 356 46.99 21.29 32.16
N PRO A 357 46.75 21.88 30.95
CA PRO A 357 47.59 22.33 29.81
C PRO A 357 47.53 23.89 29.68
N SER A 358 47.31 24.68 28.59
CA SER A 358 46.88 24.48 27.18
C SER A 358 47.39 25.60 26.20
N SER A 359 46.54 26.29 25.42
CA SER A 359 46.95 26.94 24.14
C SER A 359 46.05 28.10 23.57
N ALA A 360 46.55 28.73 22.49
CA ALA A 360 45.85 29.40 21.34
C ALA A 360 45.43 30.91 21.39
N LYS A 361 45.60 31.65 20.24
CA LYS A 361 44.52 32.29 19.41
C LYS A 361 44.94 33.38 18.35
N SER A 362 44.41 33.21 17.13
CA SER A 362 43.83 34.13 16.09
C SER A 362 43.94 35.68 16.03
N SER A 363 43.88 36.24 14.79
CA SER A 363 43.24 37.53 14.34
C SER A 363 43.10 37.55 12.78
N GLY A 364 42.39 38.44 12.06
CA GLY A 364 41.32 39.42 12.38
C GLY A 364 41.09 40.55 11.33
N PHE A 365 39.82 40.96 11.05
CA PHE A 365 39.34 42.26 10.47
C PHE A 365 39.52 42.57 8.94
N PRO A 366 38.88 43.63 8.33
CA PRO A 366 37.47 44.12 8.43
C PRO A 366 36.78 44.61 7.10
N HIS A 367 35.57 45.19 7.28
CA HIS A 367 34.49 45.73 6.40
C HIS A 367 34.79 46.94 5.46
N LEU A 368 33.94 47.18 4.43
CA LEU A 368 33.70 48.50 3.76
C LEU A 368 32.23 48.69 3.25
N GLN A 369 31.87 49.84 2.62
CA GLN A 369 30.48 50.38 2.53
C GLN A 369 29.96 50.74 1.10
N ILE A 370 28.66 51.10 0.96
CA ILE A 370 27.94 51.44 -0.30
C ILE A 370 27.09 52.74 -0.14
N PRO A 371 26.99 53.64 -1.14
CA PRO A 371 26.10 54.83 -1.17
C PRO A 371 24.77 54.64 -1.98
N PRO A 372 23.76 55.54 -1.86
CA PRO A 372 22.38 55.34 -2.35
C PRO A 372 22.07 55.90 -3.77
N GLY A 373 20.86 55.60 -4.29
CA GLY A 373 20.37 55.99 -5.63
C GLY A 373 19.01 56.74 -5.68
N PRO A 374 18.46 57.00 -6.89
CA PRO A 374 17.24 57.80 -7.14
C PRO A 374 15.95 56.96 -7.41
N PRO A 375 14.74 57.58 -7.54
CA PRO A 375 13.45 56.91 -7.28
C PRO A 375 12.69 56.35 -8.52
N SER A 376 11.61 55.62 -8.23
CA SER A 376 10.71 54.91 -9.15
C SER A 376 9.50 55.71 -9.65
N PRO A 377 9.03 55.50 -10.90
CA PRO A 377 7.66 55.81 -11.34
C PRO A 377 6.67 54.68 -11.00
N SER A 378 5.38 54.88 -11.31
CA SER A 378 4.23 54.14 -10.79
C SER A 378 3.74 52.96 -11.65
N GLU A 379 2.74 52.25 -11.10
CA GLU A 379 2.03 51.11 -11.67
C GLU A 379 1.27 51.43 -12.98
N HIS A 380 1.15 50.45 -13.88
CA HIS A 380 -0.15 49.95 -14.37
C HIS A 380 0.02 48.59 -15.12
N ASP A 381 -0.98 47.73 -14.95
CA ASP A 381 -1.38 46.50 -15.65
C ASP A 381 -0.37 45.63 -16.42
N VAL A 382 -0.17 44.41 -15.90
CA VAL A 382 0.01 43.17 -16.68
C VAL A 382 -0.82 42.05 -16.02
N PHE A 383 -1.62 41.34 -16.83
CA PHE A 383 -2.52 40.27 -16.38
C PHE A 383 -1.79 39.12 -15.68
N LYS A 384 -2.47 38.43 -14.75
CA LYS A 384 -1.96 37.26 -14.01
C LYS A 384 -2.85 36.05 -14.23
N ALA A 385 -2.27 34.95 -14.72
CA ALA A 385 -2.91 33.64 -14.68
C ALA A 385 -3.05 33.12 -13.23
N PRO A 386 -4.04 32.26 -12.93
CA PRO A 386 -4.36 31.82 -11.57
C PRO A 386 -3.32 30.84 -10.97
N ARG A 387 -3.41 30.62 -9.65
CA ARG A 387 -2.46 29.82 -8.85
C ARG A 387 -3.05 28.46 -8.46
N LEU A 388 -2.44 27.37 -8.91
CA LEU A 388 -2.85 25.99 -8.62
C LEU A 388 -2.43 25.46 -7.23
N ALA A 389 -2.53 26.28 -6.18
CA ALA A 389 -2.24 25.84 -4.81
C ALA A 389 -3.09 26.61 -3.79
N THR A 390 -4.00 25.91 -3.10
CA THR A 390 -4.77 26.46 -1.98
C THR A 390 -3.95 26.48 -0.69
N THR A 391 -4.32 27.33 0.26
CA THR A 391 -3.65 27.43 1.58
C THR A 391 -3.83 26.21 2.48
N SER A 392 -4.61 25.22 2.04
CA SER A 392 -5.04 24.04 2.80
C SER A 392 -4.53 22.72 2.22
N HIS A 393 -3.78 22.75 1.11
CA HIS A 393 -3.30 21.56 0.42
C HIS A 393 -2.45 20.67 1.35
N LEU A 394 -2.85 19.41 1.49
CA LEU A 394 -2.15 18.40 2.28
C LEU A 394 -1.06 17.75 1.43
N TRP A 395 0.19 17.83 1.87
CA TRP A 395 1.29 17.15 1.19
C TRP A 395 1.30 15.66 1.53
N ILE A 396 1.56 14.81 0.53
CA ILE A 396 1.63 13.37 0.65
C ILE A 396 2.89 12.88 -0.07
N PRO A 397 3.70 11.96 0.53
CA PRO A 397 4.95 11.49 -0.06
C PRO A 397 4.79 10.95 -1.49
N GLY A 398 5.17 11.79 -2.46
CA GLY A 398 5.00 11.56 -3.89
C GLY A 398 4.91 12.88 -4.66
N ALA A 399 4.02 13.77 -4.20
CA ALA A 399 3.77 15.07 -4.79
C ALA A 399 5.01 16.01 -4.71
N PRO A 400 5.33 16.81 -5.75
CA PRO A 400 6.36 17.85 -5.66
C PRO A 400 5.84 19.19 -5.12
N PRO A 401 6.69 20.01 -4.47
CA PRO A 401 6.33 21.36 -4.05
C PRO A 401 6.42 22.37 -5.21
N ALA A 402 5.37 23.18 -5.42
CA ALA A 402 5.40 24.30 -6.35
C ALA A 402 6.26 25.47 -5.83
N VAL A 403 7.31 25.84 -6.56
CA VAL A 403 8.34 26.81 -6.12
C VAL A 403 8.04 28.25 -6.56
N LYS A 404 8.30 29.23 -5.68
CA LYS A 404 8.26 30.68 -5.99
C LYS A 404 9.62 31.14 -6.55
N PRO A 405 9.70 31.83 -7.70
CA PRO A 405 10.92 32.50 -8.18
C PRO A 405 11.04 33.95 -7.66
N LEU A 406 12.26 34.55 -7.77
CA LEU A 406 12.66 35.99 -7.85
C LEU A 406 14.13 36.13 -7.34
N PRO A 407 14.97 37.10 -7.80
CA PRO A 407 15.03 37.76 -9.12
C PRO A 407 16.45 38.08 -9.71
N THR A 408 16.62 37.95 -11.05
CA THR A 408 17.48 38.78 -11.97
C THR A 408 19.02 38.86 -11.78
N PRO A 409 19.85 39.45 -12.70
CA PRO A 409 19.65 39.99 -14.08
C PRO A 409 20.68 39.48 -15.16
N ILE A 410 20.81 40.17 -16.33
CA ILE A 410 21.88 40.12 -17.39
C ILE A 410 21.72 38.99 -18.45
N SER A 411 21.93 39.13 -19.79
CA SER A 411 21.90 40.23 -20.80
C SER A 411 21.89 39.63 -22.24
N PRO A 412 21.67 40.37 -23.35
CA PRO A 412 21.26 39.79 -24.66
C PRO A 412 22.36 39.64 -25.75
N THR A 413 22.15 38.71 -26.70
CA THR A 413 22.89 38.62 -27.99
C THR A 413 22.01 38.18 -29.18
N ARG A 414 22.50 38.46 -30.40
CA ARG A 414 21.78 38.48 -31.71
C ARG A 414 21.48 37.10 -32.35
N SER A 415 20.44 37.10 -33.20
CA SER A 415 20.30 36.67 -34.62
C SER A 415 21.38 35.76 -35.28
N PRO A 416 21.08 34.93 -36.33
CA PRO A 416 20.07 35.23 -37.38
C PRO A 416 19.27 34.07 -38.02
N THR A 417 18.46 34.47 -39.01
CA THR A 417 17.56 33.77 -39.96
C THR A 417 18.20 32.71 -40.87
N LEU A 418 17.37 31.81 -41.42
CA LEU A 418 17.42 31.44 -42.86
C LEU A 418 16.06 30.91 -43.37
N GLU A 419 15.80 30.99 -44.68
CA GLU A 419 14.51 30.75 -45.33
C GLU A 419 14.54 29.62 -46.38
N LEU A 420 13.37 29.03 -46.69
CA LEU A 420 12.87 28.63 -48.03
C LEU A 420 11.39 28.19 -47.84
N GLN A 421 10.34 28.74 -48.47
CA GLN A 421 10.02 29.00 -49.89
C GLN A 421 9.95 27.74 -50.79
N THR A 422 8.96 27.51 -51.67
CA THR A 422 7.54 27.96 -51.85
C THR A 422 6.85 27.08 -52.93
N LYS A 423 5.50 27.18 -53.07
CA LYS A 423 4.67 27.09 -54.32
C LYS A 423 3.57 25.99 -54.44
N THR A 424 2.35 26.51 -54.47
CA THR A 424 1.05 26.05 -55.02
C THR A 424 1.10 25.79 -56.57
N ILE A 425 0.14 25.16 -57.26
CA ILE A 425 -1.28 25.53 -57.56
C ILE A 425 -2.12 24.31 -58.12
N PRO A 426 -3.46 24.20 -57.89
CA PRO A 426 -4.41 23.13 -58.37
C PRO A 426 -5.17 23.52 -59.70
N PRO A 427 -6.40 23.07 -60.14
CA PRO A 427 -7.42 22.09 -59.63
C PRO A 427 -8.24 21.23 -60.68
N THR A 428 -9.33 20.53 -60.23
CA THR A 428 -10.61 20.11 -60.92
C THR A 428 -10.67 19.03 -62.05
N PRO A 429 -11.83 18.37 -62.36
CA PRO A 429 -13.08 18.13 -61.58
C PRO A 429 -13.80 16.72 -61.73
N ASP A 430 -14.86 16.52 -60.94
CA ASP A 430 -16.20 15.93 -61.24
C ASP A 430 -16.66 14.45 -61.04
N GLN A 431 -17.74 14.33 -60.21
CA GLN A 431 -18.97 13.49 -60.30
C GLN A 431 -18.90 11.93 -60.11
N SER A 432 -19.88 11.23 -59.50
CA SER A 432 -21.24 11.59 -58.96
C SER A 432 -21.79 10.61 -57.88
N GLY A 433 -22.58 11.12 -56.92
CA GLY A 433 -23.62 10.37 -56.16
C GLY A 433 -23.18 9.70 -54.83
N SER A 434 -24.00 9.65 -53.76
CA SER A 434 -25.32 10.25 -53.49
C SER A 434 -25.51 10.61 -52.00
N THR A 435 -26.48 11.49 -51.71
CA THR A 435 -26.71 12.17 -50.43
C THR A 435 -27.42 11.34 -49.35
N TYR A 436 -27.17 11.63 -48.06
CA TYR A 436 -28.23 12.21 -47.22
C TYR A 436 -27.71 13.06 -46.04
N ASP A 437 -28.30 14.24 -45.96
CA ASP A 437 -28.04 15.44 -45.16
C ASP A 437 -28.14 15.30 -43.63
N ARG A 438 -27.37 16.14 -42.89
CA ARG A 438 -27.82 16.73 -41.62
C ARG A 438 -27.16 18.10 -41.41
N ALA A 439 -27.97 19.16 -41.42
CA ALA A 439 -27.52 20.55 -41.53
C ALA A 439 -26.83 21.14 -40.29
N TYR A 440 -25.95 22.11 -40.54
CA TYR A 440 -25.47 23.13 -39.60
C TYR A 440 -26.57 24.15 -39.29
N PHE A 441 -26.54 24.72 -38.10
CA PHE A 441 -27.00 26.09 -37.85
C PHE A 441 -25.92 26.83 -37.05
N ASP A 442 -25.66 28.07 -37.44
CA ASP A 442 -24.65 28.95 -36.89
C ASP A 442 -25.35 30.10 -36.17
N PHE A 443 -24.87 30.50 -34.98
CA PHE A 443 -25.38 31.67 -34.27
C PHE A 443 -24.30 32.30 -33.40
N GLU A 444 -23.92 33.50 -33.83
CA GLU A 444 -23.42 34.68 -33.12
C GLU A 444 -22.54 34.51 -31.86
N ARG A 445 -21.34 35.10 -31.94
CA ARG A 445 -20.32 35.12 -30.90
C ARG A 445 -20.53 36.33 -29.98
N GLU A 446 -21.00 36.09 -28.76
CA GLU A 446 -20.84 37.04 -27.66
C GLU A 446 -19.47 36.82 -26.98
N GLU A 447 -18.81 37.91 -26.59
CA GLU A 447 -17.46 37.90 -26.01
C GLU A 447 -17.55 38.06 -24.47
N GLU A 448 -17.65 36.95 -23.74
CA GLU A 448 -17.57 36.96 -22.27
C GLU A 448 -16.12 36.84 -21.77
N GLU A 449 -15.54 37.97 -21.37
CA GLU A 449 -14.29 38.02 -20.59
C GLU A 449 -14.52 37.66 -19.10
N ASP A 450 -14.66 36.37 -18.78
CA ASP A 450 -14.28 35.89 -17.44
C ASP A 450 -13.62 34.50 -17.51
N SER A 451 -12.29 34.49 -17.36
CA SER A 451 -11.48 33.28 -17.28
C SER A 451 -11.05 32.93 -15.84
N SER A 452 -11.88 33.32 -14.87
CA SER A 452 -11.89 32.69 -13.55
C SER A 452 -12.18 31.19 -13.70
N PRO A 453 -11.34 30.26 -13.18
CA PRO A 453 -11.72 28.85 -13.13
C PRO A 453 -12.98 28.70 -12.28
N LYS A 454 -13.92 27.86 -12.72
CA LYS A 454 -15.15 27.65 -11.96
C LYS A 454 -14.80 27.04 -10.60
N LEU A 455 -15.61 27.33 -9.58
CA LEU A 455 -15.39 26.83 -8.22
C LEU A 455 -15.37 25.29 -8.15
N GLU A 456 -15.95 24.64 -9.16
CA GLU A 456 -16.02 23.19 -9.37
C GLU A 456 -14.67 22.57 -9.81
N ASP A 457 -13.77 23.34 -10.44
CA ASP A 457 -12.50 22.87 -11.02
C ASP A 457 -11.31 22.87 -10.03
N LEU A 458 -11.53 23.19 -8.75
CA LEU A 458 -10.47 23.21 -7.74
C LEU A 458 -10.30 21.82 -7.07
N PRO A 459 -9.06 21.32 -6.88
CA PRO A 459 -8.80 20.04 -6.19
C PRO A 459 -9.49 19.94 -4.82
N ARG A 460 -10.40 18.97 -4.69
CA ARG A 460 -11.17 18.70 -3.46
C ARG A 460 -10.77 17.35 -2.85
N LEU A 461 -10.29 17.37 -1.61
CA LEU A 461 -9.96 16.14 -0.85
C LEU A 461 -11.21 15.36 -0.39
N LEU A 462 -12.34 16.05 -0.21
CA LEU A 462 -13.62 15.49 0.19
C LEU A 462 -14.73 16.09 -0.68
N PRO A 463 -15.82 15.34 -0.97
CA PRO A 463 -16.94 15.84 -1.77
C PRO A 463 -17.56 17.13 -1.22
N ASP A 464 -18.00 17.08 0.03
CA ASP A 464 -18.74 18.15 0.71
C ASP A 464 -18.61 18.01 2.25
N SER A 465 -19.21 18.93 3.00
CA SER A 465 -19.15 19.00 4.48
C SER A 465 -19.88 17.89 5.23
N SER A 466 -20.60 16.99 4.56
CA SER A 466 -21.13 15.76 5.17
C SER A 466 -20.09 14.64 5.28
N TRP A 467 -18.92 14.78 4.65
CA TRP A 467 -17.86 13.78 4.71
C TRP A 467 -16.85 14.06 5.82
N ILE A 468 -16.38 12.98 6.46
CA ILE A 468 -15.18 12.98 7.30
C ILE A 468 -14.16 11.98 6.77
N ALA A 469 -12.87 12.26 6.98
CA ALA A 469 -11.75 11.36 6.64
C ALA A 469 -11.15 10.73 7.90
N ILE A 470 -11.02 9.41 7.91
CA ILE A 470 -10.37 8.65 8.99
C ILE A 470 -9.07 8.05 8.44
N VAL A 471 -7.96 8.71 8.75
CA VAL A 471 -6.60 8.38 8.29
C VAL A 471 -6.00 7.28 9.16
N CYS A 472 -5.53 6.21 8.51
CA CYS A 472 -5.04 5.00 9.15
C CYS A 472 -3.52 4.83 8.96
N GLY A 473 -2.84 4.31 10.00
CA GLY A 473 -1.45 3.84 9.92
C GLY A 473 -0.36 4.86 10.26
N VAL A 474 -0.69 6.12 10.49
CA VAL A 474 0.19 7.12 11.14
C VAL A 474 -0.04 7.17 12.65
N SER A 475 0.88 7.78 13.40
CA SER A 475 0.57 8.29 14.75
C SER A 475 0.37 9.80 14.74
N LYS A 476 -0.26 10.34 15.78
CA LYS A 476 -0.53 11.78 15.90
C LYS A 476 0.77 12.58 16.01
N GLU A 477 1.79 12.00 16.65
CA GLU A 477 3.12 12.61 16.79
C GLU A 477 3.85 12.63 15.44
N GLN A 478 3.74 11.57 14.63
CA GLN A 478 4.30 11.54 13.27
C GLN A 478 3.67 12.58 12.33
N TRP A 479 2.44 13.01 12.60
CA TRP A 479 1.76 14.07 11.86
C TRP A 479 2.13 15.47 12.39
N ASN A 480 2.20 15.61 13.73
CA ASN A 480 2.50 16.88 14.39
C ASN A 480 3.99 17.27 14.34
N LEU A 481 4.88 16.35 13.94
CA LEU A 481 6.30 16.62 13.73
C LEU A 481 6.56 17.28 12.36
N ASP A 482 6.14 18.53 12.23
CA ASP A 482 6.64 19.44 11.19
C ASP A 482 8.16 19.67 11.37
N ALA A 483 8.86 19.95 10.25
CA ALA A 483 10.32 20.13 10.25
C ALA A 483 10.82 21.29 11.13
N ASP A 484 9.95 22.26 11.44
CA ASP A 484 10.21 23.43 12.28
C ASP A 484 9.64 23.32 13.71
N GLY A 485 9.06 22.16 14.10
CA GLY A 485 8.68 21.86 15.48
C GLY A 485 7.47 22.61 16.05
N GLY A 486 6.56 23.10 15.21
CA GLY A 486 5.29 23.70 15.63
C GLY A 486 4.14 22.69 15.67
N GLU A 487 3.29 22.76 16.70
CA GLU A 487 2.03 22.00 16.72
C GLU A 487 1.11 22.45 15.56
N SER A 488 0.44 21.49 14.93
CA SER A 488 -0.22 21.72 13.65
C SER A 488 -1.50 20.86 13.53
N ASP A 489 -2.67 21.50 13.54
CA ASP A 489 -3.96 20.80 13.53
C ASP A 489 -4.28 20.15 12.17
N LEU A 490 -4.99 19.02 12.21
CA LEU A 490 -5.56 18.37 11.03
C LEU A 490 -6.50 19.31 10.25
N PRO A 491 -6.68 19.11 8.92
CA PRO A 491 -7.77 19.76 8.19
C PRO A 491 -9.13 19.49 8.84
N GLU A 492 -10.09 20.39 8.67
CA GLU A 492 -11.44 20.20 9.17
C GLU A 492 -12.07 18.92 8.55
N GLY A 493 -12.74 18.12 9.37
CA GLY A 493 -13.26 16.81 9.00
C GLY A 493 -12.23 15.66 8.95
N PHE A 494 -10.93 15.91 9.18
CA PHE A 494 -9.91 14.85 9.20
C PHE A 494 -9.57 14.38 10.61
N PHE A 495 -9.53 13.05 10.78
CA PHE A 495 -9.24 12.36 12.04
C PHE A 495 -8.17 11.28 11.81
N VAL A 496 -7.36 10.99 12.84
CA VAL A 496 -6.35 9.91 12.81
C VAL A 496 -6.80 8.77 13.72
N ALA A 497 -6.98 7.58 13.14
CA ALA A 497 -7.36 6.38 13.88
C ALA A 497 -6.19 5.85 14.75
N PRO A 498 -6.47 5.18 15.88
CA PRO A 498 -5.46 4.45 16.65
C PRO A 498 -4.71 3.42 15.79
N ARG A 499 -3.43 3.17 16.08
CA ARG A 499 -2.59 2.21 15.33
C ARG A 499 -3.07 0.77 15.45
N ASP A 500 -3.81 0.47 16.50
CA ASP A 500 -4.44 -0.80 16.86
C ASP A 500 -5.94 -0.86 16.51
N VAL A 501 -6.44 0.09 15.69
CA VAL A 501 -7.84 0.08 15.22
C VAL A 501 -8.18 -1.27 14.54
N TYR A 502 -9.27 -1.89 14.99
CA TYR A 502 -9.76 -3.13 14.41
C TYR A 502 -10.42 -2.84 13.06
N MET A 503 -9.60 -2.88 11.99
CA MET A 503 -9.97 -2.52 10.62
C MET A 503 -11.33 -3.07 10.14
N PRO A 504 -11.74 -4.33 10.38
CA PRO A 504 -13.05 -4.82 9.94
C PRO A 504 -14.23 -4.00 10.48
N ASN A 505 -14.14 -3.48 11.72
CA ASN A 505 -15.15 -2.57 12.27
C ASN A 505 -15.14 -1.23 11.53
N LEU A 506 -13.95 -0.70 11.23
CA LEU A 506 -13.80 0.56 10.49
C LEU A 506 -14.36 0.42 9.07
N THR A 507 -14.00 -0.64 8.35
CA THR A 507 -14.51 -0.93 7.00
C THR A 507 -16.02 -1.22 7.00
N ALA A 508 -16.57 -1.86 8.04
CA ALA A 508 -18.02 -2.00 8.19
C ALA A 508 -18.75 -0.64 8.34
N VAL A 509 -18.25 0.26 9.19
CA VAL A 509 -18.88 1.58 9.41
C VAL A 509 -18.56 2.62 8.33
N GLY A 510 -17.44 2.48 7.61
CA GLY A 510 -17.04 3.34 6.50
C GLY A 510 -17.94 3.24 5.28
N ASP A 511 -17.99 4.31 4.48
CA ASP A 511 -18.82 4.43 3.28
C ASP A 511 -17.99 4.34 1.98
N VAL A 512 -16.74 4.81 2.01
CA VAL A 512 -15.72 4.61 0.95
C VAL A 512 -14.35 4.39 1.59
N LEU A 513 -13.48 3.57 1.00
CA LEU A 513 -12.07 3.46 1.37
C LEU A 513 -11.17 3.94 0.23
N LEU A 514 -10.27 4.89 0.52
CA LEU A 514 -9.18 5.35 -0.34
C LEU A 514 -7.87 4.69 0.10
N GLY A 515 -7.16 4.03 -0.82
CA GLY A 515 -5.93 3.34 -0.47
C GLY A 515 -5.15 2.72 -1.63
N LYS A 516 -4.36 1.68 -1.30
CA LYS A 516 -3.67 0.82 -2.26
C LYS A 516 -4.21 -0.61 -2.20
N LEU A 517 -4.21 -1.33 -3.33
CA LEU A 517 -4.77 -2.68 -3.43
C LEU A 517 -3.90 -3.73 -2.73
N GLY A 518 -3.96 -3.79 -1.40
CA GLY A 518 -3.42 -4.91 -0.61
C GLY A 518 -4.51 -5.95 -0.32
N TYR A 519 -4.20 -7.24 -0.49
CA TYR A 519 -5.18 -8.34 -0.39
C TYR A 519 -6.10 -8.23 0.83
N GLY A 520 -5.56 -8.01 2.03
CA GLY A 520 -6.36 -7.94 3.26
C GLY A 520 -7.38 -6.81 3.26
N THR A 521 -7.02 -5.62 2.77
CA THR A 521 -7.94 -4.47 2.69
C THR A 521 -8.96 -4.67 1.58
N VAL A 522 -8.56 -5.20 0.42
CA VAL A 522 -9.49 -5.53 -0.67
C VAL A 522 -10.49 -6.59 -0.21
N ALA A 523 -10.06 -7.62 0.51
CA ALA A 523 -10.93 -8.65 1.07
C ALA A 523 -11.88 -8.09 2.13
N GLU A 524 -11.40 -7.28 3.08
CA GLU A 524 -12.26 -6.62 4.08
C GLU A 524 -13.26 -5.64 3.42
N CYS A 525 -12.90 -4.96 2.33
CA CYS A 525 -13.82 -4.13 1.52
C CYS A 525 -14.87 -4.96 0.78
N VAL A 526 -14.47 -6.01 0.05
CA VAL A 526 -15.36 -6.93 -0.67
C VAL A 526 -16.36 -7.56 0.29
N ASP A 527 -15.91 -8.03 1.46
CA ASP A 527 -16.83 -8.67 2.40
C ASP A 527 -17.81 -7.70 3.05
N SER A 528 -17.39 -6.47 3.33
CA SER A 528 -18.24 -5.43 3.93
C SER A 528 -19.00 -4.58 2.91
N SER A 529 -18.98 -4.96 1.63
CA SER A 529 -19.51 -4.21 0.46
C SER A 529 -19.07 -2.73 0.42
N THR A 530 -17.82 -2.44 0.79
CA THR A 530 -17.28 -1.07 0.86
C THR A 530 -16.60 -0.69 -0.45
N PRO A 531 -17.06 0.37 -1.16
CA PRO A 531 -16.38 0.91 -2.33
C PRO A 531 -14.91 1.24 -2.06
N PHE A 532 -14.05 0.89 -3.01
CA PHE A 532 -12.60 1.06 -2.92
C PHE A 532 -12.11 2.03 -4.01
N VAL A 533 -11.73 3.25 -3.64
CA VAL A 533 -10.95 4.16 -4.48
C VAL A 533 -9.47 3.79 -4.34
N TYR A 534 -8.82 3.38 -5.44
CA TYR A 534 -7.46 2.85 -5.39
C TYR A 534 -6.47 3.63 -6.24
N VAL A 535 -5.28 3.87 -5.68
CA VAL A 535 -4.15 4.44 -6.44
C VAL A 535 -3.37 3.31 -7.12
N SER A 536 -3.20 3.45 -8.44
CA SER A 536 -2.57 2.49 -9.34
C SER A 536 -1.08 2.22 -9.00
N ARG A 537 -0.65 0.95 -8.99
CA ARG A 537 0.75 0.54 -8.73
C ARG A 537 1.26 -0.45 -9.78
N PRO A 538 1.81 0.02 -10.93
CA PRO A 538 2.13 -0.83 -12.08
C PRO A 538 3.20 -1.91 -11.82
N LEU A 539 4.02 -1.78 -10.77
CA LEU A 539 5.06 -2.76 -10.43
C LEU A 539 4.60 -3.89 -9.49
N PHE A 540 3.32 -3.93 -9.12
CA PHE A 540 2.75 -4.94 -8.23
C PHE A 540 1.84 -5.88 -9.02
N ILE A 541 2.40 -6.98 -9.53
CA ILE A 541 1.66 -7.88 -10.44
C ILE A 541 0.38 -8.46 -9.81
N GLU A 542 0.37 -8.68 -8.50
CA GLU A 542 -0.81 -9.18 -7.77
C GLU A 542 -2.00 -8.21 -7.83
N GLU A 543 -1.75 -6.92 -8.11
CA GLU A 543 -2.79 -5.91 -8.25
C GLU A 543 -3.76 -6.23 -9.39
N HIS A 544 -3.32 -6.88 -10.47
CA HIS A 544 -4.19 -7.31 -11.56
C HIS A 544 -5.27 -8.29 -11.10
N GLY A 545 -4.91 -9.24 -10.21
CA GLY A 545 -5.86 -10.17 -9.60
C GLY A 545 -6.82 -9.48 -8.63
N LEU A 546 -6.33 -8.47 -7.91
CA LEU A 546 -7.13 -7.68 -6.96
C LEU A 546 -8.09 -6.69 -7.64
N ARG A 547 -7.73 -6.14 -8.81
CA ARG A 547 -8.67 -5.38 -9.66
C ARG A 547 -9.80 -6.28 -10.12
N ARG A 548 -9.50 -7.43 -10.75
CA ARG A 548 -10.51 -8.42 -11.18
C ARG A 548 -11.41 -8.91 -10.03
N LEU A 549 -10.90 -8.91 -8.78
CA LEU A 549 -11.71 -9.21 -7.59
C LEU A 549 -12.69 -8.07 -7.24
N LEU A 550 -12.27 -6.82 -7.31
CA LEU A 550 -13.17 -5.66 -7.15
C LEU A 550 -14.17 -5.54 -8.31
N ASP A 551 -13.76 -5.86 -9.53
CA ASP A 551 -14.59 -5.80 -10.74
C ASP A 551 -15.73 -6.84 -10.74
N HIS A 552 -15.58 -7.96 -10.01
CA HIS A 552 -16.54 -9.07 -9.96
C HIS A 552 -17.31 -9.16 -8.62
N ASP A 553 -16.61 -9.05 -7.49
CA ASP A 553 -17.17 -9.30 -6.14
C ASP A 553 -17.31 -8.02 -5.30
N GLY A 554 -16.96 -6.83 -5.82
CA GLY A 554 -16.89 -5.59 -5.04
C GLY A 554 -17.27 -4.32 -5.82
N THR A 555 -16.54 -3.24 -5.57
CA THR A 555 -16.66 -1.96 -6.30
C THR A 555 -15.32 -1.25 -6.24
N GLY A 556 -14.67 -1.04 -7.38
CA GLY A 556 -13.34 -0.43 -7.48
C GLY A 556 -13.31 0.76 -8.44
N VAL A 557 -12.78 1.90 -7.98
CA VAL A 557 -12.56 3.10 -8.80
C VAL A 557 -11.07 3.45 -8.80
N GLU A 558 -10.47 3.51 -9.99
CA GLU A 558 -9.05 3.85 -10.15
C GLU A 558 -8.85 5.37 -10.05
N LEU A 559 -8.15 5.83 -9.01
CA LEU A 559 -7.70 7.21 -8.86
C LEU A 559 -6.30 7.34 -9.46
N SER A 560 -6.11 8.31 -10.36
CA SER A 560 -4.80 8.59 -10.94
C SER A 560 -3.82 9.02 -9.86
N ARG A 561 -2.52 8.69 -10.02
CA ARG A 561 -1.49 9.14 -9.06
C ARG A 561 -1.42 10.66 -9.02
N ASP A 562 -1.54 11.31 -10.17
CA ASP A 562 -1.46 12.76 -10.33
C ASP A 562 -2.63 13.46 -9.60
N SER A 563 -3.85 12.94 -9.73
CA SER A 563 -5.03 13.41 -8.97
C SER A 563 -4.87 13.18 -7.47
N TYR A 564 -4.38 11.99 -7.08
CA TYR A 564 -4.11 11.67 -5.68
C TYR A 564 -3.09 12.62 -5.05
N GLU A 565 -2.00 12.93 -5.76
CA GLU A 565 -0.93 13.81 -5.33
C GLU A 565 -1.30 15.31 -5.40
N ALA A 566 -2.22 15.70 -6.29
CA ALA A 566 -2.82 17.04 -6.31
C ALA A 566 -3.80 17.28 -5.14
N GLY A 567 -4.32 16.21 -4.52
CA GLY A 567 -5.40 16.28 -3.53
C GLY A 567 -6.80 16.38 -4.15
N ASP A 568 -6.94 15.98 -5.42
CA ASP A 568 -8.21 15.90 -6.13
C ASP A 568 -8.78 14.47 -6.00
N TRP A 569 -9.62 14.27 -4.98
CA TRP A 569 -10.17 12.96 -4.62
C TRP A 569 -11.70 12.91 -4.73
N ALA A 570 -12.38 14.05 -4.59
CA ALA A 570 -13.84 14.16 -4.45
C ALA A 570 -14.60 13.38 -5.54
N GLY A 571 -14.32 13.64 -6.82
CA GLY A 571 -15.04 12.98 -7.93
C GLY A 571 -14.88 11.45 -7.94
N ALA A 572 -13.74 10.92 -7.49
CA ALA A 572 -13.53 9.48 -7.36
C ALA A 572 -14.28 8.89 -6.15
N ILE A 573 -14.36 9.63 -5.04
CA ILE A 573 -15.13 9.26 -3.84
C ILE A 573 -16.64 9.29 -4.15
N GLU A 574 -17.13 10.35 -4.80
CA GLU A 574 -18.51 10.51 -5.30
C GLU A 574 -18.88 9.34 -6.22
N THR A 575 -18.02 9.02 -7.20
CA THR A 575 -18.20 7.90 -8.13
C THR A 575 -18.27 6.54 -7.41
N ALA A 576 -17.33 6.27 -6.50
CA ALA A 576 -17.28 5.01 -5.77
C ALA A 576 -18.49 4.84 -4.84
N CYS A 577 -18.89 5.91 -4.14
CA CYS A 577 -20.09 5.93 -3.31
C CYS A 577 -21.34 5.64 -4.15
N MET A 578 -21.52 6.36 -5.26
CA MET A 578 -22.67 6.18 -6.16
C MET A 578 -22.78 4.75 -6.68
N GLN A 579 -21.66 4.12 -7.05
CA GLN A 579 -21.64 2.75 -7.59
C GLN A 579 -21.97 1.69 -6.54
N GLY A 580 -21.39 1.77 -5.33
CA GLY A 580 -21.48 0.69 -4.33
C GLY A 580 -22.47 0.91 -3.19
N GLN A 581 -23.06 2.11 -3.02
CA GLN A 581 -23.95 2.43 -1.87
C GLN A 581 -25.09 1.42 -1.68
N GLY A 582 -25.75 0.97 -2.75
CA GLY A 582 -26.84 -0.01 -2.65
C GLY A 582 -26.39 -1.38 -2.13
N ALA A 583 -25.20 -1.84 -2.55
CA ALA A 583 -24.60 -3.07 -2.02
C ALA A 583 -24.14 -2.90 -0.57
N LYS A 584 -23.64 -1.70 -0.22
CA LYS A 584 -23.22 -1.35 1.14
C LYS A 584 -24.39 -1.33 2.13
N GLU A 585 -25.50 -0.72 1.73
CA GLU A 585 -26.72 -0.61 2.54
C GLU A 585 -27.40 -1.96 2.72
N ALA A 586 -27.50 -2.77 1.66
CA ALA A 586 -27.99 -4.14 1.75
C ALA A 586 -27.14 -4.98 2.71
N LYS A 587 -25.81 -4.96 2.57
CA LYS A 587 -24.90 -5.70 3.46
C LYS A 587 -24.99 -5.25 4.92
N ARG A 588 -25.03 -3.93 5.18
CA ARG A 588 -25.24 -3.37 6.54
C ARG A 588 -26.57 -3.86 7.15
N LYS A 589 -27.64 -3.94 6.36
CA LYS A 589 -28.97 -4.42 6.80
C LYS A 589 -28.97 -5.92 7.11
N ASP A 590 -28.37 -6.74 6.25
CA ASP A 590 -28.33 -8.20 6.43
C ASP A 590 -27.45 -8.61 7.62
N ASP A 591 -26.34 -7.90 7.83
CA ASP A 591 -25.48 -8.08 9.01
C ASP A 591 -26.16 -7.60 10.30
N ALA A 592 -26.87 -6.46 10.28
CA ALA A 592 -27.69 -6.00 11.40
C ALA A 592 -28.83 -6.98 11.77
N ALA A 593 -29.36 -7.69 10.77
CA ALA A 593 -30.35 -8.76 10.95
C ALA A 593 -29.75 -10.11 11.36
N GLY A 594 -28.42 -10.24 11.45
CA GLY A 594 -27.72 -11.48 11.80
C GLY A 594 -27.68 -12.54 10.69
N VAL A 595 -28.06 -12.18 9.46
CA VAL A 595 -28.11 -13.07 8.29
C VAL A 595 -26.70 -13.36 7.72
N GLY A 596 -25.71 -12.51 8.03
CA GLY A 596 -24.35 -12.57 7.50
C GLY A 596 -23.45 -13.76 7.89
N GLN A 597 -23.96 -14.85 8.47
CA GLN A 597 -23.13 -15.95 9.00
C GLN A 597 -22.37 -16.77 7.94
N LYS A 598 -22.69 -16.60 6.65
CA LYS A 598 -22.08 -17.30 5.49
C LYS A 598 -20.56 -17.45 5.58
N ARG A 599 -19.82 -16.43 6.05
CA ARG A 599 -18.34 -16.50 6.14
C ARG A 599 -17.83 -17.43 7.23
N GLU A 600 -18.52 -17.52 8.36
CA GLU A 600 -18.13 -18.44 9.43
C GLU A 600 -18.40 -19.89 8.99
N GLU A 601 -19.54 -20.15 8.32
CA GLU A 601 -19.84 -21.46 7.71
C GLU A 601 -18.83 -21.85 6.61
N GLU A 602 -18.46 -20.90 5.75
CA GLU A 602 -17.43 -21.06 4.71
C GLU A 602 -16.05 -21.37 5.33
N GLY A 603 -15.68 -20.67 6.41
CA GLY A 603 -14.45 -20.85 7.17
C GLY A 603 -14.39 -22.18 7.93
N GLU A 604 -15.47 -22.58 8.61
CA GLU A 604 -15.55 -23.87 9.31
C GLU A 604 -15.49 -25.04 8.33
N ARG A 605 -16.22 -24.95 7.20
CA ARG A 605 -16.19 -25.96 6.13
C ARG A 605 -14.78 -26.12 5.55
N LEU A 606 -14.05 -25.02 5.39
CA LEU A 606 -12.65 -24.99 4.96
C LEU A 606 -11.71 -25.59 6.01
N ALA A 607 -11.84 -25.22 7.28
CA ALA A 607 -11.07 -25.80 8.39
C ALA A 607 -11.23 -27.33 8.47
N ARG A 608 -12.48 -27.83 8.43
CA ARG A 608 -12.79 -29.27 8.40
C ARG A 608 -12.26 -29.97 7.14
N MET A 609 -12.15 -29.27 6.01
CA MET A 609 -11.52 -29.82 4.81
C MET A 609 -10.00 -29.99 4.98
N ILE A 610 -9.33 -29.02 5.61
CA ILE A 610 -7.88 -29.05 5.88
C ILE A 610 -7.52 -30.19 6.85
N ILE A 611 -8.30 -30.39 7.92
CA ILE A 611 -8.19 -31.54 8.83
C ILE A 611 -8.27 -32.85 8.02
N ARG A 612 -9.39 -33.11 7.34
CA ARG A 612 -9.63 -34.37 6.59
C ARG A 612 -8.66 -34.62 5.44
N TRP A 613 -8.06 -33.59 4.86
CA TRP A 613 -7.00 -33.76 3.86
C TRP A 613 -5.68 -34.17 4.51
N THR A 614 -5.37 -33.60 5.68
CA THR A 614 -4.16 -33.89 6.46
C THR A 614 -4.18 -35.31 7.01
N GLU A 615 -5.31 -35.74 7.60
CA GLU A 615 -5.55 -37.13 8.03
C GLU A 615 -5.27 -38.11 6.88
N LYS A 616 -5.84 -37.88 5.70
CA LYS A 616 -5.64 -38.72 4.50
C LYS A 616 -4.19 -38.75 3.97
N ARG A 617 -3.34 -37.80 4.34
CA ARG A 617 -1.89 -37.84 4.04
C ARG A 617 -1.12 -38.64 5.10
N GLY A 618 -1.50 -38.53 6.38
CA GLY A 618 -0.94 -39.31 7.49
C GLY A 618 -1.31 -40.79 7.39
N SER A 619 -2.60 -41.10 7.30
CA SER A 619 -3.21 -42.44 7.23
C SER A 619 -3.00 -43.19 5.91
N GLY A 620 -1.84 -43.00 5.27
CA GLY A 620 -1.34 -43.86 4.19
C GLY A 620 -0.72 -45.17 4.69
N ASP A 621 -1.15 -45.64 5.85
CA ASP A 621 -0.98 -47.02 6.32
C ASP A 621 -2.37 -47.68 6.21
N CYS A 622 -2.43 -48.94 5.76
CA CYS A 622 -3.65 -49.69 5.42
C CYS A 622 -4.36 -49.32 4.09
N ALA A 623 -3.62 -49.36 2.98
CA ALA A 623 -4.11 -49.87 1.68
C ALA A 623 -2.94 -50.33 0.81
#